data_AF-A0A0F7LSR4-F1
#
_entry.id   AF-A0A0F7LSR4-F1
#
_cell.length_a   1.000
_cell.length_b   1.000
_cell.length_c   1.000
_cell.angle_alpha   90.00
_cell.angle_beta   90.00
_cell.angle_gamma   90.00
#
_symmetry.space_group_name_H-M   'P 1'
#
loop_
_entity.id
_entity.type
_entity.pdbx_description
1 polymer ?
#
loop_
_entity_poly.entity_id
_entity_poly.type
_entity_poly.pdbx_seq_one_letter_code
_entity_poly.pdbx_strand_id
1 'polypeptide(L)'
;MKYELAVMAALAKLEHPNTRSIVEATGISERKVQQVLQILQQDLEVKINRIRNGKVSYFEVISWGIFESGQAINYKLSDLDLAKFKYSRQQEKDIRNQKNKKTIMTTYNEKKHYFDRIKLKNYRDSMRLEGMSVVMSNLPATKEEQENLRKKLIRKYSEQ
;
A
#
# COMPACT_ATOMS: atom_id res chain seq x y z
N MET A 1 -5.45 -12.04 11.97
CA MET A 1 -6.43 -11.89 13.07
C MET A 1 -6.94 -10.46 13.31
N LYS A 2 -6.25 -9.38 12.89
CA LYS A 2 -6.76 -8.00 13.09
C LYS A 2 -8.09 -7.74 12.35
N TYR A 3 -8.26 -8.27 11.15
CA TYR A 3 -9.48 -8.06 10.34
C TYR A 3 -10.60 -9.03 10.71
N GLU A 4 -10.24 -10.24 11.05
CA GLU A 4 -11.12 -11.33 11.47
C GLU A 4 -11.87 -10.93 12.74
N LEU A 5 -11.14 -10.42 13.74
CA LEU A 5 -11.73 -9.95 14.99
C LEU A 5 -12.63 -8.71 14.80
N ALA A 6 -12.24 -7.78 13.93
CA ALA A 6 -13.05 -6.59 13.63
C ALA A 6 -14.35 -6.94 12.89
N VAL A 7 -14.31 -7.89 11.95
CA VAL A 7 -15.50 -8.37 11.24
C VAL A 7 -16.40 -9.18 12.20
N MET A 8 -15.85 -10.04 13.05
CA MET A 8 -16.63 -10.73 14.09
C MET A 8 -17.28 -9.75 15.07
N ALA A 9 -16.56 -8.71 15.49
CA ALA A 9 -17.12 -7.68 16.37
C ALA A 9 -18.26 -6.93 15.70
N ALA A 10 -18.14 -6.62 14.41
CA ALA A 10 -19.21 -6.01 13.64
C ALA A 10 -20.43 -6.94 13.47
N LEU A 11 -20.21 -8.25 13.28
CA LEU A 11 -21.29 -9.25 13.23
C LEU A 11 -22.03 -9.37 14.56
N ALA A 12 -21.33 -9.25 15.69
CA ALA A 12 -21.92 -9.38 17.03
C ALA A 12 -22.63 -8.10 17.51
N LYS A 13 -22.14 -6.92 17.11
CA LYS A 13 -22.62 -5.61 17.62
C LYS A 13 -23.74 -4.98 16.80
N LEU A 14 -23.81 -5.27 15.50
CA LEU A 14 -24.81 -4.67 14.62
C LEU A 14 -26.10 -5.50 14.69
N GLU A 15 -27.26 -4.86 14.77
CA GLU A 15 -28.55 -5.56 14.81
C GLU A 15 -28.82 -6.35 13.52
N HIS A 16 -28.45 -5.79 12.36
CA HIS A 16 -28.60 -6.42 11.05
C HIS A 16 -27.32 -6.24 10.22
N PRO A 17 -26.28 -7.05 10.48
CA PRO A 17 -24.99 -6.88 9.83
C PRO A 17 -25.10 -7.32 8.37
N ASN A 18 -24.92 -6.40 7.44
CA ASN A 18 -24.77 -6.69 6.02
C ASN A 18 -23.36 -6.28 5.59
N THR A 19 -22.95 -6.66 4.37
CA THR A 19 -21.60 -6.37 3.91
C THR A 19 -21.29 -4.86 3.92
N ARG A 20 -22.27 -4.02 3.57
CA ARG A 20 -22.12 -2.56 3.55
C ARG A 20 -22.01 -1.98 4.96
N SER A 21 -22.85 -2.42 5.90
CA SER A 21 -22.83 -1.93 7.29
C SER A 21 -21.56 -2.34 8.01
N ILE A 22 -21.04 -3.54 7.74
CA ILE A 22 -19.72 -3.98 8.25
C ILE A 22 -18.61 -3.08 7.67
N VAL A 23 -18.64 -2.79 6.36
CA VAL A 23 -17.68 -1.89 5.70
C VAL A 23 -17.73 -0.49 6.30
N GLU A 24 -18.92 0.05 6.54
CA GLU A 24 -19.12 1.38 7.11
C GLU A 24 -18.61 1.48 8.55
N ALA A 25 -18.90 0.47 9.37
CA ALA A 25 -18.49 0.41 10.77
C ALA A 25 -16.97 0.20 10.92
N THR A 26 -16.39 -0.71 10.15
CA THR A 26 -14.97 -1.11 10.31
C THR A 26 -14.01 -0.34 9.41
N GLY A 27 -14.52 0.28 8.34
CA GLY A 27 -13.71 0.86 7.26
C GLY A 27 -12.95 -0.17 6.43
N ILE A 28 -13.26 -1.47 6.54
CA ILE A 28 -12.66 -2.57 5.75
C ILE A 28 -13.22 -2.54 4.33
N SER A 29 -12.46 -2.96 3.31
CA SER A 29 -12.99 -3.02 1.94
C SER A 29 -13.94 -4.21 1.79
N GLU A 30 -14.99 -4.08 0.98
CA GLU A 30 -16.00 -5.12 0.77
C GLU A 30 -15.40 -6.47 0.38
N ARG A 31 -14.50 -6.50 -0.61
CA ARG A 31 -13.77 -7.71 -1.00
C ARG A 31 -13.05 -8.37 0.19
N LYS A 32 -12.44 -7.57 1.06
CA LYS A 32 -11.71 -8.09 2.23
C LYS A 32 -12.68 -8.60 3.30
N VAL A 33 -13.84 -7.97 3.48
CA VAL A 33 -14.90 -8.48 4.36
C VAL A 33 -15.39 -9.84 3.87
N GLN A 34 -15.66 -9.99 2.56
CA GLN A 34 -16.08 -11.27 1.97
C GLN A 34 -15.03 -12.38 2.17
N GLN A 35 -13.75 -12.07 1.93
CA GLN A 35 -12.65 -13.00 2.20
C GLN A 35 -12.59 -13.40 3.68
N VAL A 36 -12.74 -12.44 4.58
CA VAL A 36 -12.73 -12.72 6.02
C VAL A 36 -13.91 -13.59 6.41
N LEU A 37 -15.11 -13.33 5.89
CA LEU A 37 -16.27 -14.19 6.14
C LEU A 37 -16.04 -15.64 5.69
N GLN A 38 -15.40 -15.84 4.53
CA GLN A 38 -15.01 -17.18 4.07
C GLN A 38 -14.00 -17.84 5.01
N ILE A 39 -12.97 -17.12 5.45
CA ILE A 39 -11.98 -17.61 6.42
C ILE A 39 -12.65 -17.98 7.75
N LEU A 40 -13.57 -17.15 8.27
CA LEU A 40 -14.29 -17.45 9.50
C LEU A 40 -15.12 -18.74 9.38
N GLN A 41 -15.72 -18.99 8.21
CA GLN A 41 -16.51 -20.20 7.96
C GLN A 41 -15.64 -21.44 7.73
N GLN A 42 -14.53 -21.33 6.99
CA GLN A 42 -13.69 -22.45 6.58
C GLN A 42 -12.66 -22.83 7.65
N ASP A 43 -11.96 -21.84 8.21
CA ASP A 43 -10.81 -22.08 9.08
C ASP A 43 -11.20 -22.09 10.57
N LEU A 44 -12.23 -21.32 10.94
CA LEU A 44 -12.69 -21.21 12.33
C LEU A 44 -14.02 -21.90 12.60
N GLU A 45 -14.59 -22.54 11.58
CA GLU A 45 -15.87 -23.27 11.63
C GLU A 45 -17.05 -22.45 12.21
N VAL A 46 -16.97 -21.11 12.09
CA VAL A 46 -18.04 -20.22 12.53
C VAL A 46 -19.18 -20.33 11.53
N LYS A 47 -20.35 -20.81 11.97
CA LYS A 47 -21.52 -20.91 11.09
C LYS A 47 -22.19 -19.55 11.01
N ILE A 48 -22.03 -18.90 9.86
CA ILE A 48 -22.63 -17.61 9.55
C ILE A 48 -23.66 -17.83 8.44
N ASN A 49 -24.93 -17.62 8.73
CA ASN A 49 -26.00 -17.70 7.74
C ASN A 49 -26.35 -16.33 7.20
N ARG A 50 -26.79 -16.29 5.94
CA ARG A 50 -27.32 -15.09 5.32
C ARG A 50 -28.84 -15.18 5.31
N ILE A 51 -29.48 -14.39 6.16
CA ILE A 51 -30.94 -14.30 6.23
C ILE A 51 -31.40 -13.20 5.30
N ARG A 52 -32.46 -13.49 4.54
CA ARG A 52 -33.13 -12.51 3.68
C ARG A 52 -34.42 -12.07 4.34
N ASN A 53 -34.48 -10.80 4.74
CA ASN A 53 -35.68 -10.16 5.26
C ASN A 53 -36.18 -9.15 4.21
N GLY A 54 -37.08 -9.61 3.34
CA GLY A 54 -37.61 -8.82 2.23
C GLY A 54 -36.52 -8.38 1.23
N LYS A 55 -36.31 -7.05 1.14
CA LYS A 55 -35.31 -6.43 0.25
C LYS A 55 -33.88 -6.44 0.82
N VAL A 56 -33.72 -6.68 2.12
CA VAL A 56 -32.42 -6.61 2.80
C VAL A 56 -31.96 -8.01 3.17
N SER A 57 -30.68 -8.29 3.00
CA SER A 57 -30.05 -9.51 3.49
C SER A 57 -28.99 -9.16 4.53
N TYR A 58 -29.04 -9.83 5.67
CA TYR A 58 -28.05 -9.67 6.74
C TYR A 58 -27.47 -11.03 7.14
N PHE A 59 -26.38 -10.99 7.89
CA PHE A 59 -25.68 -12.14 8.41
C PHE A 59 -26.13 -12.41 9.85
N GLU A 60 -26.23 -13.67 10.22
CA GLU A 60 -26.46 -14.09 11.58
C GLU A 60 -25.46 -15.19 11.93
N VAL A 61 -24.85 -15.07 13.11
CA VAL A 61 -23.93 -16.09 13.63
C VAL A 61 -24.76 -17.14 14.37
N ILE A 62 -24.77 -18.36 13.86
CA ILE A 62 -25.51 -19.49 14.43
C ILE A 62 -24.65 -20.27 15.41
N SER A 63 -23.37 -20.46 15.09
CA SER A 63 -22.43 -21.12 15.99
C SER A 63 -21.05 -20.51 15.88
N TRP A 64 -20.35 -20.48 17.01
CA TRP A 64 -19.04 -19.87 17.12
C TRP A 64 -17.87 -20.81 16.78
N GLY A 65 -18.15 -22.05 16.37
CA GLY A 65 -17.15 -22.99 15.89
C GLY A 65 -16.09 -23.29 16.96
N ILE A 66 -14.82 -23.05 16.62
CA ILE A 66 -13.65 -23.25 17.51
C ILE A 66 -13.76 -22.44 18.83
N PHE A 67 -14.60 -21.40 18.87
CA PHE A 67 -14.82 -20.61 20.08
C PHE A 67 -15.92 -21.16 21.01
N GLU A 68 -16.35 -22.40 20.81
CA GLU A 68 -17.32 -23.12 21.64
C GLU A 68 -18.61 -22.31 21.91
N SER A 69 -18.79 -21.84 23.14
CA SER A 69 -19.95 -21.05 23.59
C SER A 69 -19.93 -19.59 23.11
N GLY A 70 -18.80 -19.12 22.57
CA GLY A 70 -18.62 -17.76 22.12
C GLY A 70 -18.53 -16.73 23.27
N GLN A 71 -18.63 -17.12 24.54
CA GLN A 71 -18.70 -16.17 25.67
C GLN A 71 -17.39 -15.38 25.84
N ALA A 72 -16.26 -16.08 25.85
CA ALA A 72 -14.94 -15.46 26.01
C ALA A 72 -14.58 -14.55 24.83
N ILE A 73 -15.00 -14.92 23.61
CA ILE A 73 -14.79 -14.07 22.44
C ILE A 73 -15.75 -12.89 22.45
N ASN A 74 -17.03 -13.07 22.80
CA ASN A 74 -18.00 -12.00 22.89
C ASN A 74 -17.59 -10.89 23.84
N TYR A 75 -16.98 -11.21 24.99
CA TYR A 75 -16.40 -10.20 25.89
C TYR A 75 -15.29 -9.38 25.20
N LYS A 76 -14.39 -10.05 24.47
CA LYS A 76 -13.34 -9.36 23.69
C LYS A 76 -13.92 -8.56 22.52
N LEU A 77 -15.00 -9.03 21.91
CA LEU A 77 -15.68 -8.35 20.82
C LEU A 77 -16.43 -7.11 21.33
N SER A 78 -17.08 -7.18 22.50
CA SER A 78 -17.77 -6.06 23.13
C SER A 78 -16.83 -4.92 23.48
N ASP A 79 -15.63 -5.23 23.95
CA ASP A 79 -14.62 -4.22 24.30
C ASP A 79 -14.00 -3.55 23.06
N LEU A 80 -14.14 -4.16 21.88
CA LEU A 80 -13.46 -3.70 20.67
C LEU A 80 -14.16 -2.49 20.06
N ASP A 81 -13.57 -1.31 20.21
CA ASP A 81 -14.09 -0.09 19.59
C ASP A 81 -13.82 -0.09 18.06
N LEU A 82 -14.89 -0.29 17.30
CA LEU A 82 -14.90 -0.31 15.84
C LEU A 82 -14.54 1.07 15.25
N ALA A 83 -14.90 2.17 15.92
CA ALA A 83 -14.57 3.51 15.46
C ALA A 83 -13.06 3.75 15.59
N LYS A 84 -12.48 3.45 16.75
CA LYS A 84 -11.02 3.53 16.96
C LYS A 84 -10.26 2.65 15.97
N PHE A 85 -10.76 1.45 15.68
CA PHE A 85 -10.20 0.58 14.65
C PHE A 85 -10.19 1.24 13.27
N LYS A 86 -11.32 1.81 12.84
CA LYS A 86 -11.46 2.51 11.56
C LYS A 86 -10.48 3.68 11.43
N TYR A 87 -10.37 4.52 12.46
CA TYR A 87 -9.43 5.64 12.48
C TYR A 87 -7.98 5.19 12.37
N SER A 88 -7.57 4.16 13.12
CA SER A 88 -6.19 3.62 13.03
C SER A 88 -5.86 3.14 11.62
N ARG A 89 -6.83 2.52 10.93
CA ARG A 89 -6.67 2.04 9.56
C ARG A 89 -6.52 3.17 8.56
N GLN A 90 -7.28 4.25 8.71
CA GLN A 90 -7.18 5.42 7.85
C GLN A 90 -5.78 6.04 7.97
N GLN A 91 -5.29 6.23 9.20
CA GLN A 91 -3.94 6.74 9.42
C GLN A 91 -2.85 5.84 8.82
N GLU A 92 -2.94 4.52 8.99
CA GLU A 92 -2.00 3.57 8.36
C GLU A 92 -2.00 3.69 6.83
N LYS A 93 -3.18 3.87 6.22
CA LYS A 93 -3.30 4.07 4.76
C LYS A 93 -2.67 5.39 4.33
N ASP A 94 -2.91 6.47 5.06
CA ASP A 94 -2.38 7.79 4.75
C ASP A 94 -0.85 7.81 4.85
N ILE A 95 -0.28 7.17 5.87
CA ILE A 95 1.17 7.02 6.03
C ILE A 95 1.77 6.23 4.85
N ARG A 96 1.13 5.14 4.42
CA ARG A 96 1.59 4.37 3.25
C ARG A 96 1.51 5.18 1.96
N ASN A 97 0.42 5.91 1.75
CA ASN A 97 0.24 6.78 0.60
C ASN A 97 1.28 7.90 0.56
N GLN A 98 1.61 8.49 1.71
CA GLN A 98 2.68 9.48 1.82
C GLN A 98 4.06 8.88 1.50
N LYS A 99 4.36 7.66 1.99
CA LYS A 99 5.62 6.97 1.63
C LYS A 99 5.71 6.70 0.13
N ASN A 100 4.63 6.25 -0.49
CA ASN A 100 4.60 5.99 -1.94
C ASN A 100 4.72 7.27 -2.78
N LYS A 101 4.11 8.37 -2.33
CA LYS A 101 4.30 9.69 -2.96
C LYS A 101 5.74 10.17 -2.90
N LYS A 102 6.47 9.91 -1.80
CA LYS A 102 7.90 10.26 -1.70
C LYS A 102 8.79 9.50 -2.69
N THR A 103 8.38 8.31 -3.13
CA THR A 103 9.16 7.49 -4.07
C THR A 103 8.92 7.89 -5.53
N ILE A 104 7.73 8.40 -5.85
CA ILE A 104 7.39 8.81 -7.22
C ILE A 104 7.90 10.23 -7.44
N MET A 105 9.01 10.33 -8.17
CA MET A 105 9.57 11.60 -8.63
C MET A 105 8.64 12.21 -9.68
N THR A 106 7.78 13.14 -9.27
CA THR A 106 6.74 13.70 -10.15
C THR A 106 7.23 14.93 -10.89
N THR A 107 8.15 15.70 -10.31
CA THR A 107 8.63 16.96 -10.90
C THR A 107 9.91 16.78 -11.73
N TYR A 108 10.11 17.65 -12.72
CA TYR A 108 11.34 17.69 -13.53
C TYR A 108 12.58 17.92 -12.66
N ASN A 109 12.49 18.82 -11.68
CA ASN A 109 13.63 19.19 -10.85
C ASN A 109 14.09 18.04 -9.94
N GLU A 110 13.14 17.29 -9.38
CA GLU A 110 13.45 16.06 -8.65
C GLU A 110 14.16 15.07 -9.58
N LYS A 111 13.58 14.77 -10.75
CA LYS A 111 14.18 13.84 -11.73
C LYS A 111 15.61 14.22 -12.11
N LYS A 112 15.86 15.51 -12.33
CA LYS A 112 17.19 16.06 -12.61
C LYS A 112 18.15 15.80 -11.45
N HIS A 113 17.76 16.12 -10.22
CA HIS A 113 18.61 15.86 -9.05
C HIS A 113 18.94 14.38 -8.82
N TYR A 114 18.02 13.46 -9.11
CA TYR A 114 18.32 12.03 -9.04
C TYR A 114 19.26 11.57 -10.15
N PHE A 115 19.08 12.07 -11.37
CA PHE A 115 20.01 11.81 -12.47
C PHE A 115 21.42 12.27 -12.07
N ASP A 116 21.55 13.48 -11.55
CA ASP A 116 22.82 14.06 -11.16
C ASP A 116 23.49 13.30 -10.00
N ARG A 117 22.72 12.75 -9.06
CA ARG A 117 23.28 12.01 -7.93
C ARG A 117 23.56 10.54 -8.22
N ILE A 118 22.62 9.83 -8.82
CA ILE A 118 22.68 8.36 -8.91
C ILE A 118 23.20 7.94 -10.28
N LYS A 119 22.66 8.49 -11.37
CA LYS A 119 23.08 8.07 -12.72
C LYS A 119 24.50 8.51 -13.02
N LEU A 120 24.87 9.75 -12.67
CA LEU A 120 26.24 10.22 -12.84
C LEU A 120 27.23 9.49 -11.94
N LYS A 121 26.84 9.16 -10.69
CA LYS A 121 27.70 8.35 -9.81
C LYS A 121 27.96 6.97 -10.39
N ASN A 122 26.91 6.27 -10.82
CA ASN A 122 27.06 4.95 -11.42
C ASN A 122 27.90 5.01 -12.71
N TYR A 123 27.72 6.03 -13.54
CA TYR A 123 28.53 6.22 -14.75
C TYR A 123 30.02 6.43 -14.42
N ARG A 124 30.34 7.22 -13.38
CA ARG A 124 31.73 7.38 -12.91
C ARG A 124 32.32 6.06 -12.43
N ASP A 125 31.55 5.33 -11.63
CA ASP A 125 31.98 4.05 -11.08
C ASP A 125 32.23 3.03 -12.22
N SER A 126 31.35 2.99 -13.23
CA SER A 126 31.53 2.17 -14.43
C SER A 126 32.77 2.59 -15.24
N MET A 127 32.95 3.87 -15.53
CA MET A 127 34.11 4.34 -16.30
C MET A 127 35.44 4.09 -15.57
N ARG A 128 35.43 4.19 -14.24
CA ARG A 128 36.58 3.83 -13.41
C ARG A 128 36.94 2.35 -13.54
N LEU A 129 35.96 1.46 -13.60
CA LEU A 129 36.18 0.02 -13.81
C LEU A 129 36.76 -0.28 -15.19
N GLU A 130 36.38 0.50 -16.21
CA GLU A 130 36.96 0.44 -17.57
C GLU A 130 38.35 1.10 -17.67
N GLY A 131 38.93 1.57 -16.56
CA GLY A 131 40.24 2.22 -16.53
C GLY A 131 40.26 3.67 -17.02
N MET A 132 39.09 4.29 -17.22
CA MET A 132 38.96 5.67 -17.69
C MET A 132 38.70 6.64 -16.52
N SER A 133 39.59 7.62 -16.35
CA SER A 133 39.41 8.72 -15.39
C SER A 133 38.55 9.83 -16.00
N VAL A 134 37.26 9.86 -15.66
CA VAL A 134 36.37 10.94 -16.08
C VAL A 134 36.37 12.09 -15.07
N VAL A 135 37.14 13.15 -15.37
CA VAL A 135 36.98 14.44 -14.70
C VAL A 135 35.87 15.21 -15.42
N MET A 136 34.66 15.14 -14.87
CA MET A 136 33.58 16.04 -15.29
C MET A 136 33.90 17.43 -14.72
N SER A 137 34.70 18.22 -15.45
CA SER A 137 34.61 19.67 -15.34
C SER A 137 33.16 20.08 -15.65
N ASN A 138 32.68 21.13 -14.98
CA ASN A 138 31.32 21.66 -15.06
C ASN A 138 30.68 21.43 -16.44
N LEU A 139 29.49 20.83 -16.44
CA LEU A 139 28.69 20.66 -17.65
C LEU A 139 28.62 22.02 -18.37
N PRO A 140 28.84 22.06 -19.70
CA PRO A 140 28.77 23.31 -20.46
C PRO A 140 27.41 23.97 -20.20
N ALA A 141 27.47 25.20 -19.69
CA ALA A 141 26.30 25.91 -19.18
C ALA A 141 25.48 26.50 -20.33
N THR A 142 26.11 26.70 -21.49
CA THR A 142 25.52 27.32 -22.68
C THR A 142 25.47 26.35 -23.86
N LYS A 143 24.51 26.59 -24.78
CA LYS A 143 24.38 25.81 -26.03
C LYS A 143 25.64 25.91 -26.90
N GLU A 144 26.30 27.07 -26.91
CA GLU A 144 27.51 27.31 -27.71
C GLU A 144 28.69 26.48 -27.20
N GLU A 145 28.86 26.37 -25.88
CA GLU A 145 29.88 25.50 -25.28
C GLU A 145 29.63 24.03 -25.62
N GLN A 146 28.37 23.59 -25.65
CA GLN A 146 27.99 22.23 -26.05
C GLN A 146 28.34 21.92 -27.51
N GLU A 147 28.01 22.83 -28.43
CA GLU A 147 28.34 22.66 -29.85
C GLU A 147 29.84 22.64 -30.11
N ASN A 148 30.60 23.50 -29.42
CA ASN A 148 32.05 23.53 -29.51
C ASN A 148 32.68 22.23 -29.00
N LEU A 149 32.19 21.70 -27.87
CA LEU A 149 32.66 20.42 -27.34
C LEU A 149 32.34 19.26 -28.31
N ARG A 150 31.14 19.28 -28.90
CA ARG A 150 30.71 18.28 -29.89
C ARG A 150 31.59 18.30 -31.13
N LYS A 151 31.86 19.48 -31.71
CA LYS A 151 32.76 19.63 -32.88
C LYS A 151 34.19 19.16 -32.55
N LYS A 152 34.68 19.47 -31.35
CA LYS A 152 36.02 19.07 -30.88
C LYS A 152 36.15 17.55 -30.72
N LEU A 153 35.12 16.88 -30.20
CA LEU A 153 35.08 15.42 -30.09
C LEU A 153 34.98 14.75 -31.46
N ILE A 154 34.13 15.27 -32.37
CA ILE A 154 34.02 14.74 -33.73
C ILE A 154 35.37 14.76 -34.43
N ARG A 155 36.11 15.89 -34.36
CA ARG A 155 37.46 15.98 -34.94
C ARG A 155 38.44 14.97 -34.34
N LYS A 156 38.42 14.80 -33.00
CA LYS A 156 39.33 13.89 -32.30
C LYS A 156 39.15 12.42 -32.71
N TYR A 157 37.91 12.01 -32.95
CA TYR A 157 37.58 10.63 -33.32
C TYR A 157 37.40 10.41 -34.83
N SER A 158 37.48 11.46 -35.65
CA SER A 158 37.54 11.33 -37.11
C SER A 158 38.97 11.13 -37.64
N GLU A 159 39.97 11.35 -36.80
CA GLU A 159 41.40 11.19 -37.12
C GLU A 159 42.01 9.89 -36.53
N GLN A 160 41.17 9.01 -35.98
CA GLN A 160 41.49 7.62 -35.64
C GLN A 160 40.84 6.68 -36.65
#